data_AF-A0A7Y5YCR5-F1
#
_entry.id   AF-A0A7Y5YCR5-F1
#
_cell.length_a   1.000
_cell.length_b   1.000
_cell.length_c   1.000
_cell.angle_alpha   90.00
_cell.angle_beta   90.00
_cell.angle_gamma   90.00
#
_symmetry.space_group_name_H-M   'P 1'
#
loop_
_entity.id
_entity.type
_entity.pdbx_description
1 polymer ?
#
loop_
_entity_poly.entity_id
_entity_poly.type
_entity_poly.pdbx_seq_one_letter_code
_entity_poly.pdbx_strand_id
1 'polypeptide(L)'
;MGRWFGYRPGYRDLVRLYIARNVPASARNPKPYDLYEAFESMIGDEEEFRDQLAQFAELDENGQPQVRPIDIPPLVSQSLPWLRPTARSRMYNAQIVQYAKGDRFKDFFYLPPRDPKQNKNRENLLAMVPLLNCLTETESFEYTTATQRISSYKAKTGLVPAQLIIEALSSFEWSKPGLADPDIQFVKEAASKGSITHFKVVMPIPTNDPVMRMIDLEETGTTKFPIIERNRRARGDFSGSSRWTRQPLEDQFTKEKEPNDPASRTTGAIILTLAADQWKNQTAVSEPSALTGSIVDPADIATLFSWALPHAAAPKGKAGFSVRAPDRRSSPTIEASNISA
;
A
#
# COMPACT_ATOMS: atom_id res chain seq x y z
N MET A 1 5.67 -36.96 3.88
CA MET A 1 4.55 -37.09 2.93
C MET A 1 3.35 -37.59 3.71
N GLY A 2 2.29 -36.78 3.85
CA GLY A 2 1.07 -37.19 4.52
C GLY A 2 -0.13 -36.83 3.66
N ARG A 3 -0.52 -37.73 2.76
CA ARG A 3 -1.87 -37.74 2.18
C ARG A 3 -2.27 -39.19 1.97
N TRP A 4 -3.17 -39.68 2.82
CA TRP A 4 -3.96 -40.86 2.56
C TRP A 4 -5.42 -40.41 2.45
N PHE A 5 -5.97 -40.48 1.24
CA PHE A 5 -7.40 -40.38 1.02
C PHE A 5 -7.99 -41.79 1.12
N GLY A 6 -8.92 -41.99 2.05
CA GLY A 6 -9.58 -43.27 2.22
C GLY A 6 -11.01 -43.07 2.68
N TYR A 7 -11.93 -43.74 1.98
CA TYR A 7 -13.27 -43.98 2.49
C TYR A 7 -13.16 -44.96 3.67
N ARG A 8 -13.95 -44.74 4.71
CA ARG A 8 -14.06 -45.74 5.77
C ARG A 8 -14.73 -46.99 5.17
N PRO A 9 -14.19 -48.21 5.39
CA PRO A 9 -14.90 -49.42 5.01
C PRO A 9 -16.34 -49.40 5.57
N GLY A 10 -17.34 -49.48 4.67
CA GLY A 10 -18.76 -49.41 5.01
C GLY A 10 -19.44 -48.03 4.86
N TYR A 11 -18.70 -46.95 4.60
CA TYR A 11 -19.27 -45.61 4.38
C TYR A 11 -18.73 -45.01 3.09
N ARG A 12 -19.62 -44.73 2.13
CA ARG A 12 -19.27 -44.24 0.78
C ARG A 12 -19.16 -42.71 0.69
N ASP A 13 -19.48 -42.00 1.77
CA ASP A 13 -19.62 -40.54 1.86
C ASP A 13 -18.68 -39.91 2.90
N LEU A 14 -18.24 -40.68 3.90
CA LEU A 14 -17.31 -40.20 4.93
C LEU A 14 -15.84 -40.30 4.48
N VAL A 15 -15.28 -39.14 4.13
CA VAL A 15 -13.84 -38.97 3.85
C VAL A 15 -13.10 -38.62 5.14
N ARG A 16 -12.03 -39.38 5.46
CA ARG A 16 -11.12 -39.04 6.56
C ARG A 16 -9.87 -38.35 6.04
N LEU A 17 -9.52 -37.24 6.67
CA LEU A 17 -8.33 -36.46 6.37
C LEU A 17 -7.33 -36.58 7.53
N TYR A 18 -6.16 -37.16 7.25
CA TYR A 18 -5.06 -37.25 8.21
C TYR A 18 -3.99 -36.20 7.85
N ILE A 19 -3.89 -35.15 8.65
CA ILE A 19 -2.88 -34.08 8.50
C ILE A 19 -1.90 -34.16 9.66
N ALA A 20 -0.60 -34.17 9.35
CA ALA A 20 0.44 -34.22 10.38
C ALA A 20 0.65 -32.84 11.02
N ARG A 21 0.56 -32.76 12.34
CA ARG A 21 0.61 -31.50 13.12
C ARG A 21 1.95 -31.21 13.81
N ASN A 22 3.00 -31.99 13.52
CA ASN A 22 4.34 -31.83 14.14
C ASN A 22 5.42 -32.47 13.24
N VAL A 23 5.56 -31.98 12.01
CA VAL A 23 6.54 -32.55 11.08
C VAL A 23 7.90 -31.89 11.30
N PRO A 24 8.99 -32.63 11.52
CA PRO A 24 10.32 -32.04 11.64
C PRO A 24 10.78 -31.47 10.29
N ALA A 25 11.15 -30.17 10.25
CA ALA A 25 11.54 -29.45 9.03
C ALA A 25 12.82 -29.96 8.37
N SER A 26 13.85 -30.26 9.17
CA SER A 26 15.11 -30.84 8.70
C SER A 26 15.99 -31.23 9.90
N ALA A 27 16.95 -32.15 9.71
CA ALA A 27 17.96 -32.47 10.73
C ALA A 27 18.78 -31.25 11.18
N ARG A 28 18.86 -30.18 10.37
CA ARG A 28 19.58 -28.93 10.68
C ARG A 28 18.69 -27.81 11.24
N ASN A 29 17.37 -27.94 11.21
CA ASN A 29 16.46 -26.93 11.76
C ASN A 29 15.23 -27.63 12.37
N PRO A 30 15.21 -27.86 13.69
CA PRO A 30 14.28 -28.79 14.32
C PRO A 30 12.91 -28.19 14.61
N LYS A 31 12.62 -26.94 14.20
CA LYS A 31 11.32 -26.33 14.47
C LYS A 31 10.23 -27.14 13.74
N PRO A 32 9.29 -27.78 14.47
CA PRO A 32 8.24 -28.56 13.85
C PRO A 32 7.28 -27.62 13.13
N TYR A 33 6.74 -28.05 11.99
CA TYR A 33 5.71 -27.32 11.27
C TYR A 33 4.38 -28.07 11.34
N ASP A 34 3.29 -27.32 11.55
CA ASP A 34 1.93 -27.82 11.50
C ASP A 34 1.40 -27.69 10.06
N LEU A 35 1.14 -28.82 9.41
CA LEU A 35 0.57 -28.81 8.06
C LEU A 35 -0.88 -28.31 8.04
N TYR A 36 -1.60 -28.38 9.15
CA TYR A 36 -2.97 -27.90 9.24
C TYR A 36 -3.03 -26.38 9.10
N GLU A 37 -2.26 -25.66 9.90
CA GLU A 37 -2.13 -24.19 9.80
C GLU A 37 -1.59 -23.77 8.44
N ALA A 38 -0.67 -24.56 7.87
CA ALA A 38 -0.12 -24.28 6.56
C ALA A 38 -1.16 -24.39 5.43
N PHE A 39 -2.05 -25.39 5.48
CA PHE A 39 -3.15 -25.52 4.52
C PHE A 39 -4.24 -24.45 4.73
N GLU A 40 -4.54 -24.10 5.98
CA GLU A 40 -5.48 -23.01 6.30
C GLU A 40 -5.00 -21.68 5.70
N SER A 41 -3.72 -21.37 5.91
CA SER A 41 -3.06 -20.18 5.37
C SER A 41 -3.06 -20.17 3.83
N MET A 42 -2.85 -21.33 3.19
CA MET A 42 -2.91 -21.48 1.72
C MET A 42 -4.33 -21.27 1.16
N ILE A 43 -5.37 -21.71 1.88
CA ILE A 43 -6.76 -21.47 1.48
C ILE A 43 -7.09 -19.98 1.58
N GLY A 44 -6.63 -19.32 2.65
CA GLY A 44 -6.76 -17.87 2.79
C GLY A 44 -6.10 -17.09 1.64
N ASP A 45 -4.89 -17.49 1.23
CA ASP A 45 -4.22 -16.91 0.07
C ASP A 45 -5.00 -17.12 -1.24
N GLU A 46 -5.62 -18.29 -1.40
CA GLU A 46 -6.44 -18.60 -2.58
C GLU A 46 -7.73 -17.77 -2.61
N GLU A 47 -8.39 -17.60 -1.48
CA GLU A 47 -9.58 -16.75 -1.35
C GLU A 47 -9.24 -15.29 -1.67
N GLU A 48 -8.14 -14.77 -1.12
CA GLU A 48 -7.67 -13.42 -1.45
C GLU A 48 -7.34 -13.28 -2.95
N PHE A 49 -6.74 -14.31 -3.55
CA PHE A 49 -6.48 -14.34 -4.99
C PHE A 49 -7.78 -14.35 -5.81
N ARG A 50 -8.81 -15.09 -5.38
CA ARG A 50 -10.14 -15.07 -6.02
C ARG A 50 -10.80 -13.70 -5.90
N ASP A 51 -10.70 -13.04 -4.75
CA ASP A 51 -11.22 -11.68 -4.55
C ASP A 51 -10.49 -10.66 -5.43
N GLN A 52 -9.18 -10.84 -5.65
CA GLN A 52 -8.42 -10.04 -6.61
C GLN A 52 -8.87 -10.32 -8.05
N LEU A 53 -9.03 -11.59 -8.44
CA LEU A 53 -9.51 -11.96 -9.77
C LEU A 53 -10.94 -11.46 -10.05
N ALA A 54 -11.80 -11.45 -9.04
CA ALA A 54 -13.16 -10.91 -9.15
C ALA A 54 -13.16 -9.43 -9.58
N GLN A 55 -12.13 -8.66 -9.22
CA GLN A 55 -11.98 -7.26 -9.64
C GLN A 55 -11.69 -7.10 -11.14
N PHE A 56 -11.28 -8.18 -11.81
CA PHE A 56 -10.97 -8.22 -13.24
C PHE A 56 -12.00 -9.03 -14.05
N ALA A 57 -13.03 -9.57 -13.39
CA ALA A 57 -14.07 -10.37 -14.01
C ALA A 57 -15.14 -9.53 -14.73
N GLU A 58 -15.06 -8.20 -14.63
CA GLU A 58 -15.98 -7.30 -15.32
C GLU A 58 -15.80 -7.42 -16.85
N LEU A 59 -16.93 -7.37 -17.56
CA LEU A 59 -16.97 -7.32 -19.01
C LEU A 59 -16.87 -5.86 -19.47
N ASP A 60 -16.32 -5.64 -20.66
CA ASP A 60 -16.36 -4.33 -21.30
C ASP A 60 -17.73 -4.05 -21.94
N GLU A 61 -17.91 -2.84 -22.47
CA GLU A 61 -19.13 -2.40 -23.15
C GLU A 61 -19.48 -3.24 -24.39
N ASN A 62 -18.53 -4.03 -24.90
CA ASN A 62 -18.70 -4.93 -26.05
C ASN A 62 -18.91 -6.40 -25.61
N GLY A 63 -19.03 -6.67 -24.30
CA GLY A 63 -19.20 -8.01 -23.75
C GLY A 63 -17.94 -8.87 -23.72
N GLN A 64 -16.75 -8.30 -23.90
CA GLN A 64 -15.47 -9.00 -23.81
C GLN A 64 -14.86 -8.92 -22.41
N PRO A 65 -14.08 -9.93 -21.98
CA PRO A 65 -13.36 -9.88 -20.70
C PRO A 65 -12.37 -8.71 -20.66
N GLN A 66 -12.43 -7.85 -19.63
CA GLN A 66 -11.50 -6.71 -19.49
C GLN A 66 -10.04 -7.15 -19.34
N VAL A 67 -9.79 -8.33 -18.76
CA VAL A 67 -8.46 -8.93 -18.66
C VAL A 67 -8.55 -10.40 -19.03
N ARG A 68 -7.64 -10.88 -19.89
CA ARG A 68 -7.60 -12.30 -20.28
C ARG A 68 -6.69 -13.08 -19.33
N PRO A 69 -6.90 -14.40 -19.16
CA PRO A 69 -6.01 -15.23 -18.36
C PRO A 69 -4.53 -15.20 -18.81
N ILE A 70 -4.25 -14.89 -20.07
CA ILE A 70 -2.87 -14.74 -20.56
C ILE A 70 -2.21 -13.41 -20.14
N ASP A 71 -3.03 -12.40 -19.82
CA ASP A 71 -2.57 -11.07 -19.43
C ASP A 71 -2.27 -11.00 -17.91
N ILE A 72 -2.75 -11.99 -17.13
CA ILE A 72 -2.46 -12.16 -15.70
C ILE A 72 -1.57 -13.40 -15.54
N PRO A 73 -0.25 -13.25 -15.34
CA PRO A 73 0.56 -14.40 -14.94
C PRO A 73 0.01 -14.95 -13.62
N PRO A 74 0.03 -16.27 -13.37
CA PRO A 74 -0.51 -16.84 -12.14
C PRO A 74 0.24 -16.27 -10.92
N LEU A 75 -0.43 -15.36 -10.20
CA LEU A 75 0.06 -14.73 -8.99
C LEU A 75 -0.35 -15.60 -7.82
N VAL A 76 0.59 -16.37 -7.28
CA VAL A 76 0.33 -17.12 -6.04
C VAL A 76 0.93 -16.32 -4.90
N SER A 77 0.09 -15.59 -4.15
CA SER A 77 0.46 -15.05 -2.84
C SER A 77 0.91 -16.22 -1.95
N GLN A 78 1.96 -16.00 -1.18
CA GLN A 78 2.48 -16.98 -0.24
C GLN A 78 2.49 -16.35 1.14
N SER A 79 1.49 -16.67 1.95
CA SER A 79 1.43 -16.37 3.38
C SER A 79 2.59 -17.02 4.16
N LEU A 80 3.10 -18.15 3.67
CA LEU A 80 4.25 -18.87 4.25
C LEU A 80 5.44 -18.86 3.28
N PRO A 81 6.45 -17.99 3.47
CA PRO A 81 7.62 -17.88 2.58
C PRO A 81 8.43 -19.18 2.39
N TRP A 82 8.29 -20.12 3.33
CA TRP A 82 8.98 -21.41 3.31
C TRP A 82 8.19 -22.51 2.57
N LEU A 83 6.88 -22.33 2.36
CA LEU A 83 6.02 -23.28 1.69
C LEU A 83 5.80 -22.85 0.24
N ARG A 84 6.58 -23.43 -0.67
CA ARG A 84 6.53 -23.08 -2.09
C ARG A 84 5.37 -23.82 -2.77
N PRO A 85 4.55 -23.13 -3.59
CA PRO A 85 3.38 -23.72 -4.24
C PRO A 85 3.76 -24.76 -5.31
N THR A 86 4.98 -24.69 -5.86
CA THR A 86 5.50 -25.67 -6.82
C THR A 86 7.02 -25.87 -6.65
N ALA A 87 7.60 -26.80 -7.41
CA ALA A 87 9.05 -26.96 -7.48
C ALA A 87 9.74 -25.66 -7.94
N ARG A 88 10.92 -25.36 -7.38
CA ARG A 88 11.68 -24.12 -7.62
C ARG A 88 11.87 -23.78 -9.11
N SER A 89 11.99 -24.79 -9.97
CA SER A 89 12.17 -24.64 -11.42
C SER A 89 10.91 -24.17 -12.18
N ARG A 90 9.75 -24.09 -11.51
CA ARG A 90 8.47 -23.71 -12.13
C ARG A 90 7.97 -22.33 -11.69
N MET A 91 8.71 -21.64 -10.82
CA MET A 91 8.40 -20.26 -10.45
C MET A 91 8.97 -19.32 -11.53
N TYR A 92 8.08 -18.79 -12.37
CA TYR A 92 8.44 -17.85 -13.42
C TYR A 92 8.91 -16.51 -12.83
N ASN A 93 9.85 -15.88 -13.52
CA ASN A 93 10.56 -14.69 -13.09
C ASN A 93 9.76 -13.40 -13.31
N ALA A 94 8.45 -13.38 -12.99
CA ALA A 94 7.58 -12.23 -13.17
C ALA A 94 7.37 -11.50 -11.84
N GLN A 95 7.53 -10.17 -11.85
CA GLN A 95 7.18 -9.28 -10.75
C GLN A 95 6.13 -8.30 -11.24
N ILE A 96 5.05 -8.11 -10.46
CA ILE A 96 4.15 -6.98 -10.67
C ILE A 96 4.97 -5.73 -10.38
N VAL A 97 5.20 -4.96 -11.43
CA VAL A 97 5.90 -3.69 -11.33
C VAL A 97 4.86 -2.65 -11.01
N GLN A 98 3.78 -2.58 -11.78
CA GLN A 98 2.85 -1.48 -11.73
C GLN A 98 1.44 -2.04 -11.52
N TYR A 99 0.73 -1.53 -10.53
CA TYR A 99 -0.72 -1.73 -10.41
C TYR A 99 -1.34 -0.40 -10.02
N ALA A 100 -2.00 0.22 -10.98
CA ALA A 100 -2.73 1.47 -10.79
C ALA A 100 -4.17 1.24 -11.25
N LYS A 101 -5.13 1.30 -10.32
CA LYS A 101 -6.56 1.41 -10.63
C LYS A 101 -6.98 2.85 -10.34
N GLY A 102 -7.58 3.51 -11.32
CA GLY A 102 -8.22 4.80 -11.09
C GLY A 102 -9.28 4.68 -9.98
N ASP A 103 -9.60 5.80 -9.33
CA ASP A 103 -10.72 5.93 -8.38
C ASP A 103 -10.54 5.31 -7.00
N ARG A 104 -9.44 4.61 -6.77
CA ARG A 104 -9.19 3.95 -5.49
C ARG A 104 -7.89 4.41 -4.88
N PHE A 105 -7.92 4.56 -3.56
CA PHE A 105 -6.71 4.86 -2.82
C PHE A 105 -5.75 3.67 -2.76
N LYS A 106 -4.47 3.96 -2.98
CA LYS A 106 -3.33 3.10 -2.69
C LYS A 106 -2.50 3.71 -1.56
N ASP A 107 -2.10 2.87 -0.59
CA ASP A 107 -1.30 3.27 0.57
C ASP A 107 0.19 3.07 0.33
N PHE A 108 0.99 4.06 0.74
CA PHE A 108 2.46 4.01 0.68
C PHE A 108 3.05 4.04 2.09
N PHE A 109 2.69 3.04 2.89
CA PHE A 109 3.01 3.00 4.32
C PHE A 109 4.21 2.14 4.69
N TYR A 110 5.06 1.84 3.69
CA TYR A 110 6.23 1.00 3.84
C TYR A 110 7.49 1.86 4.05
N LEU A 111 7.55 2.53 5.20
CA LEU A 111 8.69 3.38 5.57
C LEU A 111 9.89 2.53 6.04
N PRO A 112 11.12 3.06 5.96
CA PRO A 112 12.28 2.47 6.61
C PRO A 112 12.00 2.16 8.10
N PRO A 113 12.63 1.11 8.66
CA PRO A 113 12.55 0.84 10.09
C PRO A 113 12.96 2.07 10.90
N ARG A 114 12.31 2.27 12.04
CA ARG A 114 12.71 3.33 12.97
C ARG A 114 14.05 2.94 13.59
N ASP A 115 15.07 3.77 13.36
CA ASP A 115 16.39 3.66 13.99
C ASP A 115 16.78 5.05 14.52
N PRO A 116 17.06 5.21 15.82
CA PRO A 116 17.48 6.50 16.40
C PRO A 116 18.81 7.02 15.86
N LYS A 117 19.64 6.17 15.24
CA LYS A 117 20.92 6.57 14.65
C LYS A 117 20.78 7.08 13.21
N GLN A 118 19.61 6.89 12.60
CA GLN A 118 19.35 7.27 11.22
C GLN A 118 18.29 8.36 11.17
N ASN A 119 18.44 9.30 10.23
CA ASN A 119 17.54 10.45 10.10
C ASN A 119 16.47 10.24 9.00
N LYS A 120 16.05 9.00 8.75
CA LYS A 120 15.17 8.67 7.61
C LYS A 120 13.80 9.37 7.66
N ASN A 121 13.21 9.45 8.85
CA ASN A 121 11.96 10.20 9.06
C ASN A 121 12.13 11.69 8.73
N ARG A 122 13.24 12.30 9.16
CA ARG A 122 13.57 13.71 8.88
C ARG A 122 13.77 13.93 7.38
N GLU A 123 14.54 13.06 6.71
CA GLU A 123 14.78 13.11 5.25
C GLU A 123 13.45 13.01 4.47
N ASN A 124 12.59 12.07 4.85
CA ASN A 124 11.28 11.89 4.23
C ASN A 124 10.34 13.07 4.45
N LEU A 125 10.36 13.67 5.64
CA LEU A 125 9.55 14.84 5.94
C LEU A 125 10.05 16.09 5.21
N LEU A 126 11.38 16.26 5.12
CA LEU A 126 12.03 17.31 4.31
C LEU A 126 11.61 17.22 2.83
N ALA A 127 11.59 16.01 2.25
CA ALA A 127 11.14 15.80 0.88
C ALA A 127 9.68 16.23 0.64
N MET A 128 8.86 16.25 1.69
CA MET A 128 7.43 16.60 1.64
C MET A 128 7.13 18.06 2.02
N VAL A 129 8.14 18.84 2.44
CA VAL A 129 7.99 20.27 2.76
C VAL A 129 7.33 21.08 1.64
N PRO A 130 7.69 20.91 0.35
CA PRO A 130 7.03 21.65 -0.72
C PRO A 130 5.51 21.43 -0.75
N LEU A 131 5.05 20.21 -0.43
CA LEU A 131 3.62 19.88 -0.38
C LEU A 131 2.97 20.47 0.88
N LEU A 132 3.66 20.40 2.03
CA LEU A 132 3.17 20.98 3.28
C LEU A 132 2.92 22.49 3.16
N ASN A 133 3.81 23.20 2.45
CA ASN A 133 3.69 24.64 2.22
C ASN A 133 2.52 25.01 1.29
N CYS A 134 2.00 24.06 0.50
CA CYS A 134 0.80 24.26 -0.29
C CYS A 134 -0.51 24.08 0.52
N LEU A 135 -0.47 23.59 1.76
CA LEU A 135 -1.65 23.34 2.59
C LEU A 135 -2.17 24.60 3.29
N THR A 136 -2.62 25.56 2.50
CA THR A 136 -3.06 26.88 2.98
C THR A 136 -4.54 26.92 3.36
N GLU A 137 -5.38 26.10 2.74
CA GLU A 137 -6.83 26.13 2.90
C GLU A 137 -7.29 25.18 4.01
N THR A 138 -8.47 25.41 4.58
CA THR A 138 -9.13 24.46 5.47
C THR A 138 -10.54 24.19 4.95
N GLU A 139 -10.80 22.95 4.57
CA GLU A 139 -12.05 22.50 3.98
C GLU A 139 -12.72 21.46 4.87
N SER A 140 -14.04 21.29 4.68
CA SER A 140 -14.83 20.26 5.34
C SER A 140 -15.31 19.26 4.30
N PHE A 141 -15.12 17.98 4.58
CA PHE A 141 -15.54 16.88 3.71
C PHE A 141 -16.65 16.09 4.39
N GLU A 142 -17.73 15.84 3.66
CA GLU A 142 -18.88 15.07 4.12
C GLU A 142 -18.76 13.61 3.70
N TYR A 143 -19.08 12.69 4.60
CA TYR A 143 -19.09 11.26 4.34
C TYR A 143 -20.28 10.57 5.01
N THR A 144 -20.66 9.42 4.47
CA THR A 144 -21.71 8.57 5.03
C THR A 144 -21.09 7.55 5.98
N THR A 145 -21.57 7.49 7.23
CA THR A 145 -21.16 6.48 8.19
C THR A 145 -21.75 5.11 7.84
N ALA A 146 -21.24 4.05 8.46
CA ALA A 146 -21.83 2.70 8.35
C ALA A 146 -23.31 2.66 8.79
N THR A 147 -23.73 3.60 9.63
CA THR A 147 -25.13 3.77 10.10
C THR A 147 -25.97 4.66 9.19
N GLN A 148 -25.50 4.95 7.96
CA GLN A 148 -26.16 5.83 6.98
C GLN A 148 -26.40 7.27 7.47
N ARG A 149 -25.64 7.74 8.46
CA ARG A 149 -25.67 9.14 8.89
C ARG A 149 -24.63 9.93 8.12
N ILE A 150 -24.98 11.16 7.76
CA ILE A 150 -24.02 12.11 7.19
C ILE A 150 -23.19 12.68 8.35
N SER A 151 -21.87 12.57 8.21
CA SER A 151 -20.90 13.16 9.13
C SER A 151 -19.86 13.94 8.31
N SER A 152 -19.04 14.74 8.98
CA SER A 152 -18.03 15.54 8.30
C SER A 152 -16.73 15.60 9.10
N TYR A 153 -15.63 15.84 8.38
CA TYR A 153 -14.33 16.09 8.98
C TYR A 153 -13.68 17.32 8.33
N LYS A 154 -12.85 18.03 9.11
CA LYS A 154 -12.06 19.15 8.61
C LYS A 154 -10.68 18.66 8.17
N ALA A 155 -10.12 19.29 7.16
CA ALA A 155 -8.77 19.01 6.72
C ALA A 155 -8.07 20.28 6.22
N LYS A 156 -6.75 20.33 6.39
CA LYS A 156 -5.92 21.29 5.66
C LYS A 156 -5.76 20.81 4.23
N THR A 157 -5.96 21.66 3.24
CA THR A 157 -5.91 21.26 1.83
C THR A 157 -5.13 22.24 0.96
N GLY A 158 -4.67 21.72 -0.18
CA GLY A 158 -3.97 22.48 -1.20
C GLY A 158 -4.04 21.78 -2.55
N LEU A 159 -4.07 22.56 -3.64
CA LEU A 159 -3.97 22.02 -4.99
C LEU A 159 -2.50 22.07 -5.42
N VAL A 160 -1.94 20.91 -5.74
CA VAL A 160 -0.50 20.75 -5.99
C VAL A 160 -0.27 20.21 -7.40
N PRO A 161 0.63 20.80 -8.20
CA PRO A 161 1.00 20.25 -9.51
C PRO A 161 1.55 18.83 -9.41
N ALA A 162 1.20 17.96 -10.36
CA ALA A 162 1.67 16.57 -10.37
C ALA A 162 3.20 16.44 -10.34
N GLN A 163 3.92 17.38 -10.97
CA GLN A 163 5.38 17.41 -11.00
C GLN A 163 6.00 17.54 -9.59
N LEU A 164 5.42 18.37 -8.73
CA LEU A 164 5.91 18.57 -7.36
C LEU A 164 5.72 17.30 -6.52
N ILE A 165 4.61 16.59 -6.71
CA ILE A 165 4.37 15.28 -6.09
C ILE A 165 5.42 14.27 -6.57
N ILE A 166 5.66 14.20 -7.87
CA ILE A 166 6.63 13.28 -8.46
C ILE A 166 8.04 13.51 -7.88
N GLU A 167 8.47 14.76 -7.75
CA GLU A 167 9.77 15.14 -7.21
C GLU A 167 9.91 14.78 -5.73
N ALA A 168 8.89 15.10 -4.93
CA ALA A 168 8.84 14.74 -3.52
C ALA A 168 8.92 13.21 -3.31
N LEU A 169 8.11 12.45 -4.06
CA LEU A 169 8.08 10.99 -3.94
C LEU A 169 9.32 10.30 -4.50
N SER A 170 9.97 10.89 -5.51
CA SER A 170 11.25 10.38 -6.04
C SER A 170 12.40 10.57 -5.05
N SER A 171 12.31 11.57 -4.18
CA SER A 171 13.30 11.86 -3.13
C SER A 171 13.01 11.11 -1.82
N PHE A 172 11.87 10.42 -1.76
CA PHE A 172 11.39 9.75 -0.56
C PHE A 172 12.08 8.39 -0.38
N GLU A 173 12.52 8.10 0.84
CA GLU A 173 13.12 6.83 1.20
C GLU A 173 12.07 5.80 1.63
N TRP A 174 12.16 4.65 0.97
CA TRP A 174 11.26 3.51 1.15
C TRP A 174 11.94 2.39 1.93
N SER A 175 11.15 1.53 2.57
CA SER A 175 11.66 0.33 3.26
C SER A 175 12.50 -0.59 2.36
N LYS A 176 12.27 -0.54 1.04
CA LYS A 176 13.04 -1.26 0.03
C LYS A 176 13.32 -0.32 -1.15
N PRO A 177 14.55 -0.30 -1.68
CA PRO A 177 14.85 0.41 -2.91
C PRO A 177 13.92 -0.05 -4.04
N GLY A 178 13.40 0.89 -4.82
CA GLY A 178 12.54 0.60 -5.96
C GLY A 178 11.09 0.26 -5.65
N LEU A 179 10.66 0.35 -4.39
CA LEU A 179 9.31 -0.07 -3.99
C LEU A 179 8.20 0.79 -4.64
N ALA A 180 8.41 2.10 -4.74
CA ALA A 180 7.44 3.04 -5.32
C ALA A 180 7.80 3.50 -6.74
N ASP A 181 8.96 3.12 -7.27
CA ASP A 181 9.40 3.53 -8.62
C ASP A 181 8.36 3.27 -9.71
N PRO A 182 7.67 2.11 -9.73
CA PRO A 182 6.69 1.84 -10.77
C PRO A 182 5.46 2.73 -10.72
N ASP A 183 5.05 3.07 -9.50
CA ASP A 183 3.95 3.97 -9.20
C ASP A 183 4.31 5.40 -9.60
N ILE A 184 5.51 5.86 -9.22
CA ILE A 184 6.04 7.17 -9.59
C ILE A 184 6.17 7.27 -11.11
N GLN A 185 6.69 6.23 -11.77
CA GLN A 185 6.81 6.16 -13.22
C GLN A 185 5.44 6.20 -13.91
N PHE A 186 4.43 5.54 -13.35
CA PHE A 186 3.06 5.63 -13.84
C PHE A 186 2.57 7.08 -13.87
N VAL A 187 2.74 7.79 -12.75
CA VAL A 187 2.28 9.17 -12.61
C VAL A 187 3.07 10.11 -13.51
N LYS A 188 4.38 9.89 -13.69
CA LYS A 188 5.20 10.61 -14.68
C LYS A 188 4.62 10.48 -16.10
N GLU A 189 4.33 9.26 -16.53
CA GLU A 189 3.74 9.01 -17.84
C GLU A 189 2.34 9.61 -17.97
N ALA A 190 1.50 9.44 -16.96
CA ALA A 190 0.14 9.98 -16.94
C ALA A 190 0.13 11.52 -16.94
N ALA A 191 1.09 12.16 -16.27
CA ALA A 191 1.29 13.60 -16.29
C ALA A 191 1.77 14.10 -17.65
N SER A 192 2.71 13.39 -18.29
CA SER A 192 3.18 13.73 -19.65
C SER A 192 2.06 13.67 -20.70
N LYS A 193 1.08 12.79 -20.49
CA LYS A 193 -0.11 12.62 -21.35
C LYS A 193 -1.23 13.62 -21.01
N GLY A 194 -1.07 14.45 -19.98
CA GLY A 194 -2.10 15.38 -19.51
C GLY A 194 -3.28 14.73 -18.78
N SER A 195 -3.25 13.40 -18.57
CA SER A 195 -4.31 12.68 -17.84
C SER A 195 -4.26 12.92 -16.33
N ILE A 196 -3.13 13.40 -15.81
CA ILE A 196 -2.98 13.91 -14.45
C ILE A 196 -2.29 15.26 -14.52
N THR A 197 -2.95 16.31 -14.04
CA THR A 197 -2.38 17.67 -14.01
C THR A 197 -2.02 18.09 -12.59
N HIS A 198 -2.91 17.80 -11.64
CA HIS A 198 -2.78 18.22 -10.24
C HIS A 198 -3.21 17.11 -9.28
N PHE A 199 -2.89 17.30 -8.01
CA PHE A 199 -3.42 16.54 -6.90
C PHE A 199 -4.03 17.48 -5.87
N LYS A 200 -5.24 17.16 -5.40
CA LYS A 200 -5.76 17.75 -4.17
C LYS A 200 -5.09 17.03 -3.00
N VAL A 201 -4.16 17.71 -2.32
CA VAL A 201 -3.51 17.20 -1.11
C VAL A 201 -4.38 17.57 0.08
N VAL A 202 -4.68 16.58 0.91
CA VAL A 202 -5.62 16.67 2.03
C VAL A 202 -4.94 16.10 3.27
N MET A 203 -4.90 16.90 4.33
CA MET A 203 -4.39 16.51 5.64
C MET A 203 -5.52 16.60 6.67
N PRO A 204 -6.16 15.46 7.01
CA PRO A 204 -7.26 15.42 7.96
C PRO A 204 -6.86 15.95 9.34
N ILE A 205 -7.75 16.74 9.94
CA ILE A 205 -7.60 17.22 11.31
C ILE A 205 -8.49 16.35 12.21
N PRO A 206 -7.93 15.66 13.22
CA PRO A 206 -8.73 14.91 14.18
C PRO A 206 -9.80 15.77 14.85
N THR A 207 -11.00 15.24 14.98
CA THR A 207 -12.15 15.99 15.54
C THR A 207 -12.03 16.20 17.06
N ASN A 208 -11.43 15.24 17.77
CA ASN A 208 -11.31 15.27 19.23
C ASN A 208 -9.89 15.62 19.65
N ASP A 209 -9.72 16.79 20.26
CA ASP A 209 -8.47 17.32 20.82
C ASP A 209 -7.22 17.09 19.93
N PRO A 210 -7.18 17.72 18.74
CA PRO A 210 -6.10 17.49 17.80
C PRO A 210 -4.77 17.98 18.36
N VAL A 211 -3.77 17.09 18.36
CA VAL A 211 -2.39 17.46 18.71
C VAL A 211 -1.77 18.22 17.54
N MET A 212 -1.81 19.55 17.62
CA MET A 212 -1.25 20.46 16.62
C MET A 212 0.17 20.89 17.03
N ARG A 213 1.16 20.71 16.15
CA ARG A 213 2.57 21.03 16.43
C ARG A 213 3.25 21.74 15.28
N MET A 214 4.18 22.65 15.60
CA MET A 214 5.16 23.13 14.64
C MET A 214 6.26 22.07 14.52
N ILE A 215 6.88 21.97 13.36
CA ILE A 215 7.95 21.00 13.11
C ILE A 215 9.24 21.79 13.03
N ASP A 216 10.33 21.26 13.58
CA ASP A 216 11.66 21.86 13.54
C ASP A 216 12.28 21.75 12.13
N LEU A 217 11.67 22.47 11.19
CA LEU A 217 12.04 22.62 9.79
C LEU A 217 11.82 24.09 9.43
N GLU A 218 12.92 24.84 9.24
CA GLU A 218 12.90 26.28 8.94
C GLU A 218 11.99 26.60 7.74
N GLU A 219 11.96 25.70 6.76
CA GLU A 219 11.22 25.81 5.51
C GLU A 219 9.70 25.70 5.68
N THR A 220 9.20 25.17 6.80
CA THR A 220 7.77 25.07 7.12
C THR A 220 7.23 26.30 7.88
N GLY A 221 8.13 27.19 8.29
CA GLY A 221 7.83 28.41 9.03
C GLY A 221 7.11 28.13 10.36
N THR A 222 6.09 28.95 10.67
CA THR A 222 5.32 28.84 11.92
C THR A 222 4.05 28.00 11.79
N THR A 223 3.95 27.18 10.74
CA THR A 223 2.74 26.40 10.45
C THR A 223 2.59 25.24 11.43
N LYS A 224 1.39 25.08 11.99
CA LYS A 224 1.06 23.93 12.85
C LYS A 224 0.36 22.85 12.04
N PHE A 225 0.84 21.62 12.17
CA PHE A 225 0.27 20.43 11.53
C PHE A 225 -0.35 19.49 12.57
N PRO A 226 -1.45 18.79 12.21
CA PRO A 226 -1.99 17.73 13.05
C PRO A 226 -1.03 16.53 13.08
N ILE A 227 -0.65 16.11 14.28
CA ILE A 227 0.12 14.89 14.51
C ILE A 227 -0.84 13.85 15.09
N ILE A 228 -0.92 12.67 14.46
CA ILE A 228 -1.87 11.62 14.85
C ILE A 228 -1.18 10.38 15.39
N GLU A 229 -1.97 9.55 16.08
CA GLU A 229 -1.52 8.23 16.51
C GLU A 229 -1.63 7.21 15.37
N ARG A 230 -0.51 6.62 14.97
CA ARG A 230 -0.41 5.50 14.03
C ARG A 230 0.77 4.61 14.42
N ASN A 231 0.48 3.44 14.97
CA ASN A 231 1.51 2.48 15.36
C ASN A 231 2.13 1.75 14.14
N ARG A 232 3.46 1.59 14.18
CA ARG A 232 4.19 0.67 13.30
C ARG A 232 3.79 -0.77 13.61
N ARG A 233 3.57 -1.58 12.58
CA ARG A 233 3.28 -3.01 12.72
C ARG A 233 4.57 -3.82 12.74
N ALA A 234 4.51 -5.06 13.24
CA ALA A 234 5.68 -5.95 13.32
C ALA A 234 6.38 -6.20 11.97
N ARG A 235 5.64 -6.10 10.86
CA ARG A 235 6.15 -6.23 9.48
C ARG A 235 6.73 -4.93 8.90
N GLY A 236 6.75 -3.85 9.67
CA GLY A 236 7.38 -2.57 9.33
C GLY A 236 6.47 -1.52 8.67
N ASP A 237 5.23 -1.84 8.32
CA ASP A 237 4.26 -0.91 7.73
C ASP A 237 3.35 -0.23 8.77
N PHE A 238 2.60 0.79 8.34
CA PHE A 238 1.55 1.44 9.14
C PHE A 238 0.15 0.97 8.72
N SER A 239 -0.86 1.23 9.55
CA SER A 239 -2.25 0.97 9.20
C SER A 239 -2.74 1.83 8.04
N GLY A 240 -3.68 1.32 7.23
CA GLY A 240 -4.34 1.99 6.11
C GLY A 240 -5.05 3.30 6.50
N SER A 241 -5.17 4.29 5.60
CA SER A 241 -6.02 5.46 5.88
C SER A 241 -7.48 5.02 5.99
N SER A 242 -8.26 5.65 6.86
CA SER A 242 -9.64 5.23 7.13
C SER A 242 -10.55 5.42 5.91
N ARG A 243 -11.53 4.53 5.72
CA ARG A 243 -12.50 4.62 4.61
C ARG A 243 -13.26 5.95 4.58
N TRP A 244 -13.61 6.48 5.75
CA TRP A 244 -14.34 7.75 5.87
C TRP A 244 -13.54 8.95 5.35
N THR A 245 -12.21 8.90 5.39
CA THR A 245 -11.34 9.94 4.83
C THR A 245 -11.27 9.83 3.31
N ARG A 246 -11.22 8.59 2.79
CA ARG A 246 -11.06 8.29 1.37
C ARG A 246 -12.30 8.62 0.54
N GLN A 247 -13.46 8.15 0.98
CA GLN A 247 -14.68 8.16 0.18
C GLN A 247 -15.02 9.55 -0.40
N PRO A 248 -15.01 10.65 0.36
CA PRO A 248 -15.34 11.98 -0.18
C PRO A 248 -14.35 12.43 -1.25
N LEU A 249 -13.07 12.06 -1.10
CA LEU A 249 -12.04 12.40 -2.05
C LEU A 249 -12.13 11.55 -3.32
N GLU A 250 -12.47 10.27 -3.16
CA GLU A 250 -12.75 9.39 -4.30
C GLU A 250 -13.92 9.94 -5.14
N ASP A 251 -15.01 10.31 -4.46
CA ASP A 251 -16.25 10.80 -5.08
C ASP A 251 -16.08 12.20 -5.71
N GLN A 252 -15.27 13.07 -5.11
CA GLN A 252 -15.11 14.46 -5.55
C GLN A 252 -13.99 14.69 -6.57
N PHE A 253 -12.91 13.89 -6.53
CA PHE A 253 -11.72 14.17 -7.34
C PHE A 253 -11.36 13.04 -8.29
N THR A 254 -11.57 11.77 -7.95
CA THR A 254 -11.01 10.69 -8.76
C THR A 254 -12.02 9.99 -9.65
N LYS A 255 -13.19 9.63 -9.11
CA LYS A 255 -14.27 8.99 -9.89
C LYS A 255 -14.74 9.88 -11.03
N GLU A 256 -15.27 9.27 -12.08
CA GLU A 256 -15.93 10.01 -13.15
C GLU A 256 -17.05 10.89 -12.60
N LYS A 257 -17.15 12.12 -13.10
CA LYS A 257 -18.23 13.04 -12.72
C LYS A 257 -19.58 12.59 -13.29
N GLU A 258 -19.55 12.04 -14.51
CA GLU A 258 -20.67 11.45 -15.23
C GLU A 258 -20.19 10.12 -15.84
N PRO A 259 -21.04 9.08 -15.93
CA PRO A 259 -20.65 7.81 -16.53
C PRO A 259 -20.12 8.00 -17.95
N ASN A 260 -18.97 7.38 -18.26
CA ASN A 260 -18.33 7.42 -19.58
C ASN A 260 -17.82 8.80 -20.03
N ASP A 261 -17.51 9.70 -19.08
CA ASP A 261 -16.76 10.94 -19.35
C ASP A 261 -15.29 10.82 -18.90
N PRO A 262 -14.41 10.25 -19.76
CA PRO A 262 -12.98 10.11 -19.47
C PRO A 262 -12.24 11.45 -19.42
N ALA A 263 -12.87 12.57 -19.78
CA ALA A 263 -12.28 13.90 -19.68
C ALA A 263 -12.64 14.60 -18.35
N SER A 264 -13.54 14.03 -17.55
CA SER A 264 -14.18 14.78 -16.46
C SER A 264 -13.24 15.24 -15.35
N ARG A 265 -12.15 14.51 -15.06
CA ARG A 265 -11.19 14.88 -14.00
C ARG A 265 -9.76 14.48 -14.34
N THR A 266 -8.85 15.44 -14.26
CA THR A 266 -7.38 15.24 -14.35
C THR A 266 -6.69 15.47 -13.00
N THR A 267 -7.48 15.60 -11.92
CA THR A 267 -6.98 15.88 -10.58
C THR A 267 -7.02 14.62 -9.75
N GLY A 268 -5.87 14.14 -9.29
CA GLY A 268 -5.81 13.07 -8.29
C GLY A 268 -6.08 13.59 -6.88
N ALA A 269 -6.14 12.68 -5.91
CA ALA A 269 -6.23 13.03 -4.49
C ALA A 269 -5.07 12.41 -3.72
N ILE A 270 -4.53 13.13 -2.73
CA ILE A 270 -3.52 12.62 -1.80
C ILE A 270 -4.01 12.87 -0.38
N ILE A 271 -3.98 11.83 0.44
CA ILE A 271 -4.12 11.95 1.89
C ILE A 271 -2.71 11.99 2.46
N LEU A 272 -2.33 13.11 3.06
CA LEU A 272 -1.06 13.28 3.78
C LEU A 272 -1.34 13.19 5.28
N THR A 273 -0.54 12.42 6.00
CA THR A 273 -0.72 12.16 7.41
C THR A 273 0.64 12.21 8.10
N LEU A 274 0.73 13.03 9.14
CA LEU A 274 1.88 13.05 10.02
C LEU A 274 1.57 12.26 11.28
N ALA A 275 2.33 11.19 11.50
CA ALA A 275 2.16 10.32 12.64
C ALA A 275 3.31 10.51 13.64
N ALA A 276 3.00 10.45 14.93
CA ALA A 276 4.04 10.36 15.95
C ALA A 276 4.79 9.03 15.80
N ASP A 277 6.12 9.07 15.87
CA ASP A 277 7.01 7.92 15.67
C ASP A 277 8.27 8.05 16.53
N GLN A 278 8.06 8.30 17.82
CA GLN A 278 9.13 8.51 18.79
C GLN A 278 9.90 7.23 19.09
N TRP A 279 11.17 7.37 19.46
CA TRP A 279 11.98 6.25 19.94
C TRP A 279 12.03 6.20 21.47
N LYS A 280 11.45 5.15 22.07
CA LYS A 280 11.42 4.99 23.53
C LYS A 280 11.63 3.52 23.89
N ASN A 281 12.44 3.25 24.91
CA ASN A 281 12.68 1.88 25.40
C ASN A 281 13.06 0.87 24.29
N GLN A 282 13.94 1.27 23.36
CA GLN A 282 14.39 0.46 22.22
C GLN A 282 13.29 0.04 21.23
N THR A 283 12.16 0.74 21.24
CA THR A 283 11.06 0.53 20.28
C THR A 283 10.53 1.85 19.75
N ALA A 284 9.95 1.80 18.55
CA ALA A 284 9.12 2.88 18.05
C ALA A 284 7.81 2.91 18.83
N VAL A 285 7.36 4.11 19.17
CA VAL A 285 6.10 4.37 19.87
C VAL A 285 5.41 5.54 19.16
N SER A 286 4.09 5.49 19.07
CA SER A 286 3.30 6.57 18.48
C SER A 286 2.44 7.21 19.57
N GLU A 287 2.96 8.22 20.25
CA GLU A 287 2.26 8.93 21.33
C GLU A 287 2.20 10.45 21.02
N PRO A 288 1.22 10.97 20.25
CA PRO A 288 1.18 12.38 19.89
C PRO A 288 1.19 13.32 21.11
N SER A 289 0.48 12.98 22.18
CA SER A 289 0.43 13.76 23.42
C SER A 289 1.77 13.84 24.15
N ALA A 290 2.68 12.88 23.94
CA ALA A 290 4.02 12.89 24.51
C ALA A 290 4.96 13.88 23.81
N LEU A 291 4.57 14.42 22.65
CA LEU A 291 5.25 15.55 21.99
C LEU A 291 4.90 16.84 22.74
N THR A 292 5.53 17.08 23.88
CA THR A 292 5.20 18.21 24.77
C THR A 292 5.74 19.55 24.29
N GLY A 293 6.78 19.55 23.46
CA GLY A 293 7.30 20.77 22.81
C GLY A 293 6.29 21.38 21.84
N SER A 294 6.25 22.71 21.74
CA SER A 294 5.47 23.41 20.72
C SER A 294 6.05 23.21 19.31
N ILE A 295 7.35 22.95 19.25
CA ILE A 295 8.14 22.55 18.09
C ILE A 295 8.61 21.11 18.33
N VAL A 296 8.45 20.23 17.33
CA VAL A 296 8.81 18.81 17.42
C VAL A 296 9.94 18.47 16.46
N ASP A 297 10.79 17.53 16.86
CA ASP A 297 11.85 17.01 16.00
C ASP A 297 11.23 16.25 14.81
N PRO A 298 11.53 16.60 13.55
CA PRO A 298 11.05 15.86 12.38
C PRO A 298 11.48 14.38 12.37
N ALA A 299 12.53 13.98 13.10
CA ALA A 299 12.92 12.57 13.22
C ALA A 299 11.88 11.72 13.98
N ASP A 300 11.06 12.35 14.82
CA ASP A 300 9.99 11.71 15.59
C ASP A 300 8.63 11.75 14.88
N ILE A 301 8.61 12.15 13.60
CA ILE A 301 7.42 12.18 12.75
C ILE A 301 7.56 11.21 11.58
N ALA A 302 6.64 10.24 11.51
CA ALA A 302 6.47 9.42 10.32
C ALA A 302 5.56 10.13 9.31
N THR A 303 6.07 10.34 8.11
CA THR A 303 5.30 10.93 7.00
C THR A 303 4.62 9.85 6.20
N LEU A 304 3.30 9.77 6.28
CA LEU A 304 2.48 8.76 5.64
C LEU A 304 1.64 9.40 4.55
N PHE A 305 1.56 8.79 3.39
CA PHE A 305 0.61 9.23 2.39
C PHE A 305 -0.05 8.08 1.63
N SER A 306 -1.25 8.39 1.15
CA SER A 306 -2.03 7.56 0.25
C SER A 306 -2.41 8.43 -0.92
N TRP A 307 -2.47 7.87 -2.12
CA TRP A 307 -2.97 8.60 -3.28
C TRP A 307 -4.15 7.88 -3.91
N ALA A 308 -4.94 8.61 -4.69
CA ALA A 308 -5.89 8.05 -5.64
C ALA A 308 -5.71 8.80 -6.95
N LEU A 309 -5.65 8.05 -8.04
CA LEU A 309 -5.45 8.59 -9.38
C LEU A 309 -6.81 8.87 -10.01
N PRO A 310 -6.95 9.92 -10.85
CA PRO A 310 -8.19 10.17 -11.56
C PRO A 310 -8.54 8.98 -12.46
N HIS A 311 -9.84 8.69 -12.63
CA HIS A 311 -10.34 7.59 -13.46
C HIS A 311 -9.63 7.55 -14.82
N ALA A 312 -9.56 8.71 -15.48
CA ALA A 312 -8.98 8.91 -16.80
C ALA A 312 -7.54 8.38 -16.95
N ALA A 313 -6.74 8.40 -15.89
CA ALA A 313 -5.36 7.91 -15.94
C ALA A 313 -5.29 6.37 -16.06
N ALA A 314 -6.21 5.68 -15.38
CA ALA A 314 -6.26 4.22 -15.30
C ALA A 314 -7.70 3.68 -15.23
N PRO A 315 -8.54 3.91 -16.26
CA PRO A 315 -9.98 3.63 -16.21
C PRO A 315 -10.28 2.14 -16.02
N LYS A 316 -9.49 1.28 -16.69
CA LYS A 316 -9.61 -0.19 -16.65
C LYS A 316 -8.68 -0.86 -15.63
N GLY A 317 -7.96 -0.05 -14.84
CA GLY A 317 -6.75 -0.51 -14.16
C GLY A 317 -5.62 -0.83 -15.15
N LYS A 318 -4.38 -0.56 -14.75
CA LYS A 318 -3.19 -0.92 -15.51
C LYS A 318 -2.27 -1.76 -14.64
N ALA A 319 -2.04 -2.99 -15.07
CA ALA A 319 -1.04 -3.88 -14.52
C ALA A 319 0.18 -3.91 -15.45
N GLY A 320 1.32 -3.44 -14.97
CA GLY A 320 2.62 -3.55 -15.64
C GLY A 320 3.46 -4.63 -14.96
N PHE A 321 4.14 -5.45 -15.74
CA PHE A 321 4.98 -6.53 -15.24
C PHE A 321 6.43 -6.30 -15.69
N SER A 322 7.41 -6.65 -14.85
CA SER A 322 8.80 -6.83 -15.29
C SER A 322 9.30 -8.22 -14.96
N VAL A 323 10.42 -8.54 -15.59
CA VAL A 323 11.20 -9.73 -15.30
C VAL A 323 12.38 -9.33 -14.40
N ARG A 324 12.57 -10.01 -13.27
CA ARG A 324 13.67 -9.72 -12.31
C ARG A 324 15.07 -9.82 -12.93
N ALA A 325 15.22 -10.65 -13.97
CA ALA A 325 16.44 -10.83 -14.74
C ALA A 325 16.13 -10.56 -16.23
N PRO A 326 16.33 -9.32 -16.72
CA PRO A 326 15.98 -8.93 -18.09
C PRO A 326 16.71 -9.73 -19.17
N ASP A 327 17.89 -10.25 -18.83
CA ASP A 327 18.76 -11.12 -19.62
C ASP A 327 18.22 -12.57 -19.71
N ARG A 328 17.27 -12.95 -18.84
CA ARG A 328 16.70 -14.31 -18.78
C ARG A 328 15.18 -14.30 -18.63
N ARG A 329 14.50 -13.64 -19.58
CA ARG A 329 13.05 -13.39 -19.62
C ARG A 329 12.16 -14.62 -19.42
N SER A 330 12.60 -15.78 -19.91
CA SER A 330 11.86 -17.06 -19.84
C SER A 330 12.42 -18.03 -18.79
N SER A 331 13.44 -17.63 -18.03
CA SER A 331 14.06 -18.51 -17.04
C SER A 331 13.30 -18.51 -15.71
N PRO A 332 13.32 -19.62 -14.95
CA PRO A 332 12.84 -19.64 -13.59
C PRO A 332 13.71 -18.78 -12.66
N THR A 333 13.13 -18.31 -11.55
CA THR A 333 13.83 -17.50 -10.55
C THR A 333 15.03 -18.24 -9.95
N ILE A 334 16.25 -17.76 -10.21
CA ILE A 334 17.49 -18.23 -9.57
C ILE A 334 17.80 -17.26 -8.43
N GLU A 335 17.81 -17.75 -7.19
CA GLU A 335 18.39 -16.98 -6.08
C GLU A 335 19.91 -16.96 -6.23
N ALA A 336 20.53 -15.80 -6.01
CA ALA A 336 21.97 -15.68 -5.85
C ALA A 336 22.40 -16.39 -4.55
N SER A 337 22.57 -17.71 -4.61
CA SER A 337 23.32 -18.45 -3.62
C SER A 337 24.79 -18.42 -4.03
N ASN A 338 25.59 -17.68 -3.27
CA ASN A 338 27.06 -17.57 -3.30
C ASN A 338 27.64 -16.69 -4.41
N ILE A 339 27.70 -15.37 -4.16
CA ILE A 339 28.92 -14.61 -4.51
C ILE A 339 29.80 -14.68 -3.27
N SER A 340 30.49 -15.80 -3.13
CA SER A 340 31.74 -15.87 -2.36
C SER A 340 32.86 -15.82 -3.39
N ALA A 341 33.48 -14.65 -3.50
CA ALA A 341 34.88 -14.51 -3.84
C ALA A 341 35.45 -13.48 -2.86
#